data_AF-A0A0D3KQP8-F1
#
_entry.id   AF-A0A0D3KQP8-F1
#
_cell.length_a   1.000
_cell.length_b   1.000
_cell.length_c   1.000
_cell.angle_alpha   90.00
_cell.angle_beta   90.00
_cell.angle_gamma   90.00
#
_symmetry.space_group_name_H-M   'P 1'
#
loop_
_entity.id
_entity.type
_entity.pdbx_description
1 polymer ?
#
loop_
_entity_poly.entity_id
_entity_poly.type
_entity_poly.pdbx_seq_one_letter_code
_entity_poly.pdbx_strand_id
1 'polypeptide(L)'
;MGLAQSQLLQVPEAVAGELWSRLAPSAALSAADPARRVEVLPYHAAEPLKLAWPDADCSGPYEARVSLVSREEWREALLAACAAAVSAGPGKTPQVGEHRGAADWSRVSSCYGASASITAEALAAPGATEALVASLMERAADKGLGSRVLLSASTEAEFARLVQPYVDSSDEAEGGALWPLVHRATLFAPFSLLSAGLRLYDVPGTHDENQARALSMRSIIASAHTVLITSNIRRACNDKSAKDLMPLPLRRELLQRGSMGELAFVASQADIFNRSELVENLRLDETTPPLQCALARNAFTKRELTKSFTQNVPLASLGARPPPEAWHEAPFKLPVFTVSAVEHRKLLASAGGGGTTTESI
;
A
#
# COMPACT_ATOMS: atom_id res chain seq x y z
N MET A 1 -10.17 34.33 5.63
CA MET A 1 -10.51 32.89 5.47
C MET A 1 -9.33 31.92 5.67
N GLY A 2 -8.07 32.36 5.78
CA GLY A 2 -6.91 31.46 5.97
C GLY A 2 -6.55 31.11 7.43
N LEU A 3 -7.06 31.83 8.43
CA LEU A 3 -6.68 31.62 9.84
C LEU A 3 -7.53 30.58 10.56
N ALA A 4 -8.75 30.27 10.10
CA ALA A 4 -9.65 29.32 10.75
C ALA A 4 -9.33 27.83 10.42
N GLN A 5 -8.57 27.56 9.35
CA GLN A 5 -8.03 26.22 9.07
C GLN A 5 -6.86 25.86 9.98
N SER A 6 -6.26 26.84 10.68
CA SER A 6 -5.09 26.59 11.54
C SER A 6 -5.42 25.83 12.83
N GLN A 7 -6.69 25.72 13.23
CA GLN A 7 -7.08 24.92 14.40
C GLN A 7 -7.37 23.44 14.08
N LEU A 8 -7.32 23.04 12.81
CA LEU A 8 -7.20 21.62 12.41
C LEU A 8 -5.78 21.08 12.67
N LEU A 9 -4.83 21.96 13.00
CA LEU A 9 -3.38 21.72 13.05
C LEU A 9 -2.85 21.17 14.38
N GLN A 10 -3.66 20.46 15.14
CA GLN A 10 -3.10 19.57 16.15
C GLN A 10 -3.45 18.15 15.73
N VAL A 11 -2.55 17.52 14.97
CA VAL A 11 -2.36 16.08 15.18
C VAL A 11 -1.84 16.00 16.61
N PRO A 12 -2.65 15.52 17.57
CA PRO A 12 -2.16 15.42 18.92
C PRO A 12 -0.93 14.51 18.86
N GLU A 13 0.13 14.87 19.56
CA GLU A 13 1.25 13.97 19.86
C GLU A 13 0.75 12.60 20.35
N ALA A 14 -0.47 12.57 20.93
CA ALA A 14 -1.22 11.38 21.28
C ALA A 14 -1.55 10.42 20.12
N VAL A 15 -1.71 10.83 18.85
CA VAL A 15 -2.01 9.90 17.74
C VAL A 15 -0.75 9.19 17.26
N ALA A 16 0.36 9.92 17.13
CA ALA A 16 1.67 9.32 16.85
C ALA A 16 2.14 8.46 18.03
N GLY A 17 1.94 8.94 19.26
CA GLY A 17 2.17 8.19 20.49
C GLY A 17 1.27 6.95 20.62
N GLU A 18 0.00 7.03 20.24
CA GLU A 18 -0.92 5.89 20.24
C GLU A 18 -0.51 4.86 19.17
N LEU A 19 -0.21 5.31 17.95
CA LEU A 19 0.31 4.43 16.89
C LEU A 19 1.62 3.76 17.34
N TRP A 20 2.55 4.53 17.91
CA TRP A 20 3.82 4.00 18.41
C TRP A 20 3.63 3.04 19.58
N SER A 21 2.76 3.35 20.55
CA SER A 21 2.44 2.46 21.66
C SER A 21 1.87 1.12 21.19
N ARG A 22 1.17 1.10 20.05
CA ARG A 22 0.61 -0.11 19.44
C ARG A 22 1.62 -0.84 18.57
N LEU A 23 2.56 -0.14 17.94
CA LEU A 23 3.65 -0.74 17.15
C LEU A 23 4.85 -1.16 18.00
N ALA A 24 5.03 -0.60 19.20
CA ALA A 24 6.17 -0.87 20.09
C ALA A 24 6.25 -2.34 20.53
N PRO A 25 5.16 -3.06 20.85
CA PRO A 25 5.18 -4.50 21.06
C PRO A 25 5.66 -5.26 19.83
N SER A 26 5.23 -4.86 18.62
CA SER A 26 5.68 -5.44 17.36
C SER A 26 7.15 -5.18 17.08
N ALA A 27 7.66 -3.99 17.44
CA ALA A 27 9.08 -3.66 17.37
C ALA A 27 9.91 -4.50 18.35
N ALA A 28 9.43 -4.67 19.59
CA ALA A 28 10.07 -5.51 20.61
C ALA A 28 10.07 -7.00 20.19
N LEU A 29 8.97 -7.50 19.63
CA LEU A 29 8.86 -8.85 19.07
C LEU A 29 9.82 -9.04 17.89
N SER A 30 9.89 -8.07 16.98
CA SER A 30 10.83 -8.11 15.84
C SER A 30 12.29 -8.10 16.28
N ALA A 31 12.62 -7.48 17.41
CA ALA A 31 13.95 -7.49 18.00
C ALA A 31 14.26 -8.80 18.75
N ALA A 32 13.25 -9.38 19.42
CA ALA A 32 13.38 -10.59 20.24
C ALA A 32 13.32 -11.91 19.44
N ASP A 33 12.60 -11.93 18.32
CA ASP A 33 12.48 -13.08 17.41
C ASP A 33 12.85 -12.69 15.97
N PRO A 34 14.15 -12.49 15.69
CA PRO A 34 14.64 -12.26 14.32
C PRO A 34 14.46 -13.50 13.41
N ALA A 35 14.02 -14.64 13.98
CA ALA A 35 13.92 -15.95 13.34
C ALA A 35 12.53 -16.25 12.76
N ARG A 36 11.54 -15.34 12.86
CA ARG A 36 10.45 -15.23 11.87
C ARG A 36 10.99 -14.75 10.52
N ARG A 37 12.04 -15.42 10.04
CA ARG A 37 12.44 -15.42 8.64
C ARG A 37 11.34 -16.16 7.90
N VAL A 38 10.72 -15.45 6.96
CA VAL A 38 9.93 -16.06 5.91
C VAL A 38 10.79 -17.15 5.26
N GLU A 39 10.36 -18.39 5.46
CA GLU A 39 10.71 -19.50 4.58
C GLU A 39 10.40 -19.04 3.16
N VAL A 40 11.42 -19.10 2.32
CA VAL A 40 11.48 -18.72 0.90
C VAL A 40 10.09 -18.72 0.27
N LEU A 41 9.52 -17.52 0.09
CA LEU A 41 8.47 -17.30 -0.90
C LEU A 41 8.96 -17.95 -2.20
N PRO A 42 8.11 -18.68 -2.94
CA PRO A 42 8.54 -19.27 -4.20
C PRO A 42 9.22 -18.18 -5.03
N TYR A 43 10.42 -18.50 -5.54
CA TYR A 43 11.43 -17.61 -6.15
C TYR A 43 10.92 -16.76 -7.33
N HIS A 44 9.63 -16.84 -7.66
CA HIS A 44 8.96 -16.28 -8.82
C HIS A 44 7.81 -15.33 -8.48
N ALA A 45 7.53 -15.05 -7.21
CA ALA A 45 6.46 -14.14 -6.84
C ALA A 45 6.98 -12.70 -6.77
N ALA A 46 6.39 -11.77 -7.54
CA ALA A 46 6.72 -10.34 -7.43
C ALA A 46 6.54 -9.90 -5.97
N GLU A 47 7.60 -9.34 -5.37
CA GLU A 47 7.61 -8.89 -3.99
C GLU A 47 7.08 -7.44 -3.93
N PRO A 48 6.20 -7.11 -2.97
CA PRO A 48 5.73 -5.75 -2.78
C PRO A 48 6.86 -4.78 -2.40
N LEU A 49 6.57 -3.50 -2.54
CA LEU A 49 7.45 -2.43 -2.11
C LEU A 49 7.71 -2.56 -0.61
N LYS A 50 8.99 -2.58 -0.23
CA LYS A 50 9.44 -2.67 1.15
C LYS A 50 10.15 -1.39 1.55
N LEU A 51 9.84 -0.88 2.73
CA LEU A 51 10.55 0.22 3.38
C LEU A 51 11.27 -0.30 4.63
N ALA A 52 12.52 0.11 4.82
CA ALA A 52 13.36 -0.29 5.95
C ALA A 52 14.28 0.83 6.41
N TRP A 53 14.79 0.72 7.63
CA TRP A 53 15.89 1.57 8.10
C TRP A 53 17.20 1.18 7.41
N PRO A 54 18.12 2.13 7.12
CA PRO A 54 19.41 1.83 6.49
C PRO A 54 20.22 0.80 7.28
N ASP A 55 20.73 -0.21 6.58
CA ASP A 55 21.59 -1.24 7.15
C ASP A 55 23.08 -0.86 7.00
N ALA A 56 23.98 -1.68 7.56
CA ALA A 56 25.43 -1.45 7.46
C ALA A 56 25.96 -1.55 6.01
N ASP A 57 25.19 -2.16 5.11
CA ASP A 57 25.54 -2.31 3.69
C ASP A 57 25.06 -1.12 2.86
N CYS A 58 24.28 -0.19 3.44
CA CYS A 58 23.84 1.02 2.74
C CYS A 58 25.01 1.99 2.53
N SER A 59 25.14 2.45 1.30
CA SER A 59 26.14 3.45 0.87
C SER A 59 25.82 4.88 1.32
N GLY A 60 24.59 5.13 1.78
CA GLY A 60 24.13 6.43 2.23
C GLY A 60 22.81 6.35 3.01
N PRO A 61 22.30 7.50 3.49
CA PRO A 61 21.07 7.55 4.27
C PRO A 61 19.84 7.17 3.44
N TYR A 62 19.81 7.51 2.15
CA TYR A 62 18.74 7.15 1.23
C TYR A 62 19.29 6.22 0.14
N GLU A 63 18.78 4.99 0.10
CA GLU A 63 19.20 3.98 -0.87
C GLU A 63 17.98 3.16 -1.33
N ALA A 64 17.89 2.85 -2.62
CA ALA A 64 16.88 1.95 -3.15
C ALA A 64 17.57 0.80 -3.89
N ARG A 65 17.16 -0.42 -3.54
CA ARG A 65 17.57 -1.66 -4.20
C ARG A 65 16.38 -2.16 -5.00
N VAL A 66 16.42 -1.97 -6.32
CA VAL A 66 15.35 -2.39 -7.24
C VAL A 66 15.84 -3.59 -8.05
N SER A 67 15.11 -4.70 -8.00
CA SER A 67 15.36 -5.88 -8.83
C SER A 67 14.30 -5.93 -9.91
N LEU A 68 14.73 -5.98 -11.17
CA LEU A 68 13.83 -6.13 -12.31
C LEU A 68 13.57 -7.62 -12.57
N VAL A 69 12.42 -7.91 -13.19
CA VAL A 69 12.02 -9.28 -13.54
C VAL A 69 13.03 -9.95 -14.45
N SER A 70 13.12 -11.28 -14.35
CA SER A 70 13.98 -12.08 -15.20
C SER A 70 13.52 -12.04 -16.66
N ARG A 71 14.42 -12.39 -17.58
CA ARG A 71 14.10 -12.46 -19.01
C ARG A 71 13.02 -13.50 -19.28
N GLU A 72 13.10 -14.61 -18.56
CA GLU A 72 12.19 -15.75 -18.67
C GLU A 72 10.79 -15.35 -18.16
N GLU A 73 10.71 -14.75 -16.97
CA GLU A 73 9.43 -14.30 -16.39
C GLU A 73 8.74 -13.28 -17.29
N TRP A 74 9.49 -12.32 -17.84
CA TRP A 74 8.91 -11.31 -18.73
C TRP A 74 8.45 -11.92 -20.06
N ARG A 75 9.20 -12.85 -20.61
CA ARG A 75 8.80 -13.58 -21.83
C ARG A 75 7.48 -14.32 -21.62
N GLU A 76 7.31 -15.01 -20.51
CA GLU A 76 6.06 -15.70 -20.17
C GLU A 76 4.88 -14.72 -20.05
N ALA A 77 5.09 -13.56 -19.40
CA ALA A 77 4.08 -12.52 -19.31
C ALA A 77 3.67 -11.97 -20.70
N LEU A 78 4.65 -11.78 -21.60
CA LEU A 78 4.38 -11.34 -22.98
C LEU A 78 3.56 -12.39 -23.76
N LEU A 79 3.90 -13.67 -23.63
CA LEU A 79 3.16 -14.76 -24.27
C LEU A 79 1.73 -14.86 -23.73
N ALA A 80 1.56 -14.74 -22.41
CA ALA A 80 0.24 -14.71 -21.77
C ALA A 80 -0.60 -13.51 -22.24
N ALA A 81 0.01 -12.33 -22.36
CA ALA A 81 -0.64 -11.14 -22.90
C ALA A 81 -1.09 -11.32 -24.35
N CYS A 82 -0.25 -11.91 -25.20
CA CYS A 82 -0.61 -12.20 -26.60
C CYS A 82 -1.78 -13.20 -26.68
N ALA A 83 -1.74 -14.27 -25.88
CA ALA A 83 -2.83 -15.24 -25.81
C ALA A 83 -4.16 -14.61 -25.34
N ALA A 84 -4.08 -13.69 -24.37
CA ALA A 84 -5.25 -12.95 -23.89
C ALA A 84 -5.86 -12.07 -24.99
N ALA A 85 -5.04 -11.34 -25.74
CA ALA A 85 -5.49 -10.51 -26.86
C ALA A 85 -6.17 -11.35 -27.96
N VAL A 86 -5.57 -12.46 -28.36
CA VAL A 86 -6.16 -13.39 -29.35
C VAL A 86 -7.49 -13.97 -28.83
N SER A 87 -7.55 -14.34 -27.54
CA SER A 87 -8.77 -14.88 -26.92
C SER A 87 -9.90 -13.85 -26.82
N ALA A 88 -9.58 -12.57 -26.58
CA ALA A 88 -10.58 -11.50 -26.56
C ALA A 88 -11.16 -11.28 -27.96
N GLY A 89 -10.32 -11.42 -28.99
CA GLY A 89 -10.69 -11.29 -30.40
C GLY A 89 -10.58 -9.86 -30.92
N PRO A 90 -10.88 -9.65 -32.21
CA PRO A 90 -10.66 -8.38 -32.89
C PRO A 90 -11.41 -7.21 -32.25
N GLY A 91 -10.74 -6.07 -32.08
CA GLY A 91 -11.27 -4.84 -31.53
C GLY A 91 -11.65 -4.88 -30.05
N LYS A 92 -11.33 -5.98 -29.33
CA LYS A 92 -11.71 -6.18 -27.93
C LYS A 92 -10.49 -6.14 -27.02
N THR A 93 -10.66 -5.51 -25.86
CA THR A 93 -9.66 -5.52 -24.79
C THR A 93 -9.87 -6.75 -23.89
N PRO A 94 -8.80 -7.48 -23.55
CA PRO A 94 -8.90 -8.60 -22.61
C PRO A 94 -9.47 -8.16 -21.27
N GLN A 95 -10.56 -8.80 -20.86
CA GLN A 95 -11.19 -8.61 -19.56
C GLN A 95 -10.64 -9.60 -18.55
N VAL A 96 -10.32 -9.10 -17.36
CA VAL A 96 -9.80 -9.94 -16.30
C VAL A 96 -10.94 -10.70 -15.62
N GLY A 97 -10.66 -11.96 -15.25
CA GLY A 97 -11.70 -12.93 -14.84
C GLY A 97 -12.35 -13.68 -16.00
N GLU A 98 -12.32 -13.12 -17.22
CA GLU A 98 -12.85 -13.77 -18.43
C GLU A 98 -11.75 -14.41 -19.27
N HIS A 99 -10.63 -13.70 -19.46
CA HIS A 99 -9.53 -14.15 -20.32
C HIS A 99 -8.27 -14.48 -19.52
N ARG A 100 -7.70 -15.66 -19.75
CA ARG A 100 -6.41 -16.06 -19.19
C ARG A 100 -5.31 -15.14 -19.74
N GLY A 101 -4.51 -14.53 -18.85
CA GLY A 101 -3.42 -13.61 -19.22
C GLY A 101 -3.85 -12.14 -19.35
N ALA A 102 -5.10 -11.78 -19.07
CA ALA A 102 -5.56 -10.39 -19.14
C ALA A 102 -4.82 -9.45 -18.16
N ALA A 103 -4.44 -9.94 -16.98
CA ALA A 103 -3.62 -9.19 -16.03
C ALA A 103 -2.22 -8.90 -16.61
N ASP A 104 -1.60 -9.88 -17.27
CA ASP A 104 -0.32 -9.69 -17.96
C ASP A 104 -0.47 -8.75 -19.16
N TRP A 105 -1.58 -8.83 -19.89
CA TRP A 105 -1.88 -7.87 -20.96
C TRP A 105 -1.94 -6.43 -20.45
N SER A 106 -2.61 -6.18 -19.33
CA SER A 106 -2.67 -4.86 -18.70
C SER A 106 -1.28 -4.38 -18.24
N ARG A 107 -0.52 -5.27 -17.57
CA ARG A 107 0.86 -5.01 -17.12
C ARG A 107 1.79 -4.64 -18.28
N VAL A 108 1.76 -5.43 -19.36
CA VAL A 108 2.59 -5.22 -20.55
C VAL A 108 2.17 -3.95 -21.28
N SER A 109 0.86 -3.71 -21.43
CA SER A 109 0.33 -2.48 -22.04
C SER A 109 0.76 -1.25 -21.26
N SER A 110 0.83 -1.31 -19.93
CA SER A 110 1.35 -0.22 -19.09
C SER A 110 2.86 0.02 -19.30
N CYS A 111 3.64 -1.05 -19.56
CA CYS A 111 5.09 -0.98 -19.74
C CYS A 111 5.51 -0.31 -21.06
N TYR A 112 4.73 -0.51 -22.12
CA TYR A 112 5.04 -0.05 -23.48
C TYR A 112 4.06 1.00 -24.02
N GLY A 113 2.96 1.27 -23.30
CA GLY A 113 1.90 2.15 -23.75
C GLY A 113 1.29 1.71 -25.09
N ALA A 114 0.87 2.70 -25.90
CA ALA A 114 0.31 2.47 -27.23
C ALA A 114 1.28 1.74 -28.19
N SER A 115 2.59 1.74 -27.89
CA SER A 115 3.60 1.10 -28.73
C SER A 115 3.67 -0.42 -28.60
N ALA A 116 2.89 -1.02 -27.69
CA ALA A 116 2.83 -2.48 -27.51
C ALA A 116 2.11 -3.17 -28.69
N SER A 117 1.05 -2.54 -29.22
CA SER A 117 0.17 -3.08 -30.27
C SER A 117 -0.21 -4.57 -30.09
N ILE A 118 -0.51 -4.98 -28.84
CA ILE A 118 -0.89 -6.37 -28.54
C ILE A 118 -2.39 -6.54 -28.79
N THR A 119 -2.76 -6.68 -30.06
CA THR A 119 -4.14 -6.89 -30.50
C THR A 119 -4.28 -8.20 -31.28
N ALA A 120 -5.50 -8.74 -31.36
CA ALA A 120 -5.76 -9.98 -32.09
C ALA A 120 -5.40 -9.86 -33.58
N GLU A 121 -5.61 -8.70 -34.18
CA GLU A 121 -5.32 -8.43 -35.60
C GLU A 121 -3.82 -8.40 -35.88
N ALA A 122 -3.04 -7.75 -35.01
CA ALA A 122 -1.59 -7.70 -35.11
C ALA A 122 -0.95 -9.09 -34.98
N LEU A 123 -1.62 -10.00 -34.26
CA LEU A 123 -1.16 -11.36 -33.97
C LEU A 123 -1.73 -12.44 -34.92
N ALA A 124 -2.53 -12.06 -35.92
CA ALA A 124 -3.23 -13.01 -36.79
C ALA A 124 -2.32 -13.75 -37.78
N ALA A 125 -1.19 -13.16 -38.16
CA ALA A 125 -0.27 -13.75 -39.12
C ALA A 125 0.63 -14.83 -38.46
N PRO A 126 0.98 -15.91 -39.18
CA PRO A 126 1.94 -16.89 -38.67
C PRO A 126 3.27 -16.24 -38.28
N GLY A 127 3.77 -16.53 -37.07
CA GLY A 127 5.02 -15.97 -36.56
C GLY A 127 4.94 -14.55 -36.00
N ALA A 128 3.77 -13.88 -36.07
CA ALA A 128 3.60 -12.52 -35.58
C ALA A 128 3.78 -12.42 -34.06
N THR A 129 3.34 -13.43 -33.31
CA THR A 129 3.50 -13.50 -31.85
C THR A 129 4.99 -13.55 -31.49
N GLU A 130 5.75 -14.42 -32.12
CA GLU A 130 7.18 -14.60 -31.87
C GLU A 130 7.98 -13.34 -32.23
N ALA A 131 7.66 -12.71 -33.36
CA ALA A 131 8.29 -11.46 -33.78
C ALA A 131 7.98 -10.31 -32.81
N LEU A 132 6.72 -10.18 -32.37
CA LEU A 132 6.33 -9.17 -31.40
C LEU A 132 7.02 -9.40 -30.06
N VAL A 133 6.97 -10.63 -29.53
CA VAL A 133 7.64 -10.98 -28.27
C VAL A 133 9.13 -10.68 -28.34
N ALA A 134 9.82 -11.03 -29.43
CA ALA A 134 11.23 -10.73 -29.59
C ALA A 134 11.50 -9.20 -29.55
N SER A 135 10.71 -8.42 -30.29
CA SER A 135 10.82 -6.95 -30.29
C SER A 135 10.57 -6.34 -28.91
N LEU A 136 9.53 -6.81 -28.20
CA LEU A 136 9.22 -6.34 -26.84
C LEU A 136 10.32 -6.71 -25.85
N MET A 137 10.90 -7.91 -25.98
CA MET A 137 12.02 -8.35 -25.14
C MET A 137 13.26 -7.48 -25.31
N GLU A 138 13.61 -7.09 -26.54
CA GLU A 138 14.72 -6.15 -26.81
C GLU A 138 14.48 -4.80 -26.12
N ARG A 139 13.29 -4.22 -26.29
CA ARG A 139 12.93 -2.95 -25.64
C ARG A 139 12.94 -3.03 -24.11
N ALA A 140 12.58 -4.18 -23.53
CA ALA A 140 12.71 -4.37 -22.09
C ALA A 140 14.18 -4.55 -21.66
N ALA A 141 15.02 -5.18 -22.49
CA ALA A 141 16.45 -5.28 -22.24
C ALA A 141 17.11 -3.91 -22.17
N ASP A 142 16.73 -2.97 -23.05
CA ASP A 142 17.18 -1.57 -23.01
C ASP A 142 16.78 -0.85 -21.71
N LYS A 143 15.65 -1.27 -21.10
CA LYS A 143 15.18 -0.80 -19.79
C LYS A 143 15.84 -1.53 -18.60
N GLY A 144 16.78 -2.44 -18.85
CA GLY A 144 17.54 -3.15 -17.81
C GLY A 144 16.95 -4.48 -17.34
N LEU A 145 16.10 -5.13 -18.12
CA LEU A 145 15.50 -6.43 -17.78
C LEU A 145 16.51 -7.44 -17.18
N GLY A 146 16.16 -8.07 -16.07
CA GLY A 146 17.00 -9.01 -15.32
C GLY A 146 18.13 -8.37 -14.50
N SER A 147 18.28 -7.05 -14.52
CA SER A 147 19.29 -6.36 -13.73
C SER A 147 18.81 -5.98 -12.32
N ARG A 148 19.77 -5.59 -11.50
CA ARG A 148 19.54 -4.94 -10.20
C ARG A 148 20.02 -3.50 -10.31
N VAL A 149 19.13 -2.57 -9.98
CA VAL A 149 19.41 -1.13 -9.95
C VAL A 149 19.61 -0.72 -8.50
N LEU A 150 20.76 -0.10 -8.24
CA LEU A 150 21.08 0.54 -6.97
C LEU A 150 20.97 2.06 -7.16
N LEU A 151 20.06 2.69 -6.44
CA LEU A 151 19.89 4.14 -6.44
C LEU A 151 20.29 4.66 -5.07
N SER A 152 21.03 5.75 -5.02
CA SER A 152 21.36 6.45 -3.78
C SER A 152 21.10 7.93 -3.94
N ALA A 153 20.75 8.58 -2.84
CA ALA A 153 20.50 10.02 -2.80
C ALA A 153 20.96 10.60 -1.47
N SER A 154 21.25 11.90 -1.48
CA SER A 154 21.59 12.62 -0.24
C SER A 154 20.38 13.30 0.40
N THR A 155 19.28 13.45 -0.36
CA THR A 155 18.07 14.14 0.11
C THR A 155 16.81 13.33 -0.21
N GLU A 156 15.77 13.51 0.60
CA GLU A 156 14.45 12.87 0.39
C GLU A 156 13.83 13.24 -0.95
N ALA A 157 13.91 14.52 -1.36
CA ALA A 157 13.31 15.00 -2.60
C ALA A 157 13.97 14.38 -3.84
N GLU A 158 15.31 14.28 -3.83
CA GLU A 158 16.04 13.57 -4.88
C GLU A 158 15.73 12.07 -4.88
N PHE A 159 15.67 11.46 -3.71
CA PHE A 159 15.36 10.04 -3.57
C PHE A 159 13.98 9.71 -4.14
N ALA A 160 12.96 10.50 -3.81
CA ALA A 160 11.61 10.34 -4.33
C ALA A 160 11.60 10.40 -5.87
N ARG A 161 12.29 11.38 -6.46
CA ARG A 161 12.40 11.53 -7.92
C ARG A 161 13.10 10.34 -8.59
N LEU A 162 14.17 9.81 -7.98
CA LEU A 162 14.90 8.65 -8.53
C LEU A 162 14.08 7.36 -8.48
N VAL A 163 13.31 7.17 -7.40
CA VAL A 163 12.52 5.97 -7.18
C VAL A 163 11.20 5.99 -7.95
N GLN A 164 10.62 7.17 -8.18
CA GLN A 164 9.29 7.36 -8.78
C GLN A 164 9.03 6.47 -10.01
N PRO A 165 9.92 6.36 -11.02
CA PRO A 165 9.64 5.56 -12.21
C PRO A 165 9.37 4.07 -11.92
N TYR A 166 9.93 3.55 -10.82
CA TYR A 166 9.86 2.15 -10.43
C TYR A 166 8.66 1.83 -9.53
N VAL A 167 8.01 2.83 -8.94
CA VAL A 167 6.94 2.64 -7.95
C VAL A 167 5.60 3.29 -8.33
N ASP A 168 5.64 4.32 -9.16
CA ASP A 168 4.45 5.10 -9.52
C ASP A 168 3.89 4.65 -10.88
N SER A 169 2.56 4.60 -10.98
CA SER A 169 1.82 4.24 -12.18
C SER A 169 1.44 5.46 -13.02
N SER A 170 2.08 6.61 -12.82
CA SER A 170 1.71 7.85 -13.53
C SER A 170 1.71 7.65 -15.04
N ASP A 171 0.52 7.78 -15.65
CA ASP A 171 0.26 7.60 -17.09
C ASP A 171 0.95 8.63 -17.99
N GLU A 172 1.71 9.57 -17.42
CA GLU A 172 2.33 10.70 -18.13
C GLU A 172 3.67 10.35 -18.80
N ALA A 173 4.19 9.14 -18.62
CA ALA A 173 5.40 8.71 -19.32
C ALA A 173 5.08 8.32 -20.76
N GLU A 174 5.41 9.19 -21.74
CA GLU A 174 5.28 8.92 -23.18
C GLU A 174 5.96 7.60 -23.64
N GLY A 175 6.92 7.08 -22.85
CA GLY A 175 7.63 5.81 -23.07
C GLY A 175 7.13 4.59 -22.29
N GLY A 176 5.98 4.68 -21.62
CA GLY A 176 5.42 3.65 -20.73
C GLY A 176 6.11 3.59 -19.36
N ALA A 177 5.47 2.94 -18.40
CA ALA A 177 5.95 2.90 -17.01
C ALA A 177 7.04 1.83 -16.77
N LEU A 178 7.92 2.03 -15.79
CA LEU A 178 8.96 1.05 -15.41
C LEU A 178 8.50 0.10 -14.28
N TRP A 179 7.55 0.50 -13.44
CA TRP A 179 6.98 -0.37 -12.39
C TRP A 179 6.52 -1.76 -12.88
N PRO A 180 6.04 -1.97 -14.12
CA PRO A 180 5.69 -3.31 -14.59
C PRO A 180 6.88 -4.26 -14.69
N LEU A 181 8.10 -3.76 -14.87
CA LEU A 181 9.32 -4.56 -14.90
C LEU A 181 9.90 -4.80 -13.50
N VAL A 182 9.36 -4.16 -12.47
CA VAL A 182 9.87 -4.32 -11.10
C VAL A 182 9.38 -5.64 -10.52
N HIS A 183 10.34 -6.50 -10.17
CA HIS A 183 10.09 -7.71 -9.39
C HIS A 183 10.07 -7.41 -7.90
N ARG A 184 10.99 -6.56 -7.43
CA ARG A 184 11.12 -6.15 -6.03
C ARG A 184 11.72 -4.77 -5.91
N ALA A 185 11.19 -3.93 -5.03
CA ALA A 185 11.80 -2.67 -4.64
C ALA A 185 11.93 -2.60 -3.11
N THR A 186 13.15 -2.37 -2.62
CA THR A 186 13.39 -2.08 -1.20
C THR A 186 13.98 -0.68 -1.07
N LEU A 187 13.31 0.18 -0.31
CA LEU A 187 13.72 1.54 -0.02
C LEU A 187 14.26 1.61 1.41
N PHE A 188 15.47 2.13 1.54
CA PHE A 188 16.15 2.42 2.78
C PHE A 188 16.18 3.93 2.95
N ALA A 189 15.66 4.39 4.07
CA ALA A 189 15.68 5.80 4.43
C ALA A 189 15.55 5.95 5.95
N PRO A 190 16.05 7.04 6.55
CA PRO A 190 16.08 7.24 7.99
C PRO A 190 14.70 7.59 8.57
N PHE A 191 13.69 6.75 8.29
CA PHE A 191 12.37 6.84 8.87
C PHE A 191 12.44 6.42 10.34
N SER A 192 12.35 7.37 11.26
CA SER A 192 12.52 7.13 12.72
C SER A 192 11.70 5.94 13.24
N LEU A 193 10.49 5.74 12.71
CA LEU A 193 9.61 4.61 12.99
C LEU A 193 10.29 3.24 12.74
N LEU A 194 11.15 3.15 11.74
CA LEU A 194 11.80 1.90 11.32
C LEU A 194 13.13 1.63 12.01
N SER A 195 13.67 2.60 12.76
CA SER A 195 14.99 2.51 13.42
C SER A 195 15.13 1.33 14.39
N ALA A 196 14.02 0.88 14.98
CA ALA A 196 13.96 -0.28 15.87
C ALA A 196 13.95 -1.64 15.11
N GLY A 197 14.23 -1.65 13.81
CA GLY A 197 14.26 -2.86 12.98
C GLY A 197 12.91 -3.22 12.33
N LEU A 198 11.90 -2.34 12.43
CA LEU A 198 10.62 -2.53 11.74
C LEU A 198 10.80 -2.45 10.22
N ARG A 199 9.97 -3.20 9.50
CA ARG A 199 9.90 -3.21 8.04
C ARG A 199 8.45 -2.97 7.65
N LEU A 200 8.22 -2.01 6.77
CA LEU A 200 6.90 -1.74 6.22
C LEU A 200 6.82 -2.36 4.83
N TYR A 201 5.75 -3.08 4.57
CA TYR A 201 5.45 -3.66 3.26
C TYR A 201 4.20 -2.99 2.73
N ASP A 202 4.31 -2.37 1.56
CA ASP A 202 3.17 -1.84 0.81
C ASP A 202 2.65 -2.94 -0.11
N VAL A 203 1.63 -3.64 0.38
CA VAL A 203 1.10 -4.84 -0.23
C VAL A 203 -0.01 -4.47 -1.22
N PRO A 204 -0.02 -5.02 -2.44
CA PRO A 204 -1.07 -4.73 -3.41
C PRO A 204 -2.47 -5.11 -2.88
N GLY A 205 -3.50 -4.42 -3.37
CA GLY A 205 -4.88 -4.62 -2.96
C GLY A 205 -5.42 -6.02 -3.30
N THR A 206 -6.53 -6.43 -2.68
CA THR A 206 -7.15 -7.76 -2.89
C THR A 206 -7.70 -8.02 -4.28
N HIS A 207 -7.85 -6.96 -5.07
CA HIS A 207 -8.28 -7.04 -6.45
C HIS A 207 -7.08 -7.01 -7.41
N ASP A 208 -5.85 -7.19 -6.92
CA ASP A 208 -4.72 -7.46 -7.79
C ASP A 208 -4.90 -8.85 -8.41
N GLU A 209 -5.21 -8.85 -9.71
CA GLU A 209 -5.54 -10.06 -10.47
C GLU A 209 -4.29 -10.83 -10.91
N ASN A 210 -3.09 -10.31 -10.62
CA ASN A 210 -1.86 -11.06 -10.79
C ASN A 210 -1.75 -12.10 -9.65
N GLN A 211 -1.92 -13.37 -9.99
CA GLN A 211 -1.89 -14.47 -9.02
C GLN A 211 -0.59 -14.53 -8.22
N ALA A 212 0.55 -14.19 -8.83
CA ALA A 212 1.84 -14.17 -8.14
C ALA A 212 1.85 -13.08 -7.04
N ARG A 213 1.29 -11.89 -7.33
CA ARG A 213 1.14 -10.80 -6.35
C ARG A 213 0.12 -11.14 -5.26
N ALA A 214 -0.97 -11.81 -5.61
CA ALA A 214 -1.97 -12.27 -4.63
C ALA A 214 -1.39 -13.32 -3.66
N LEU A 215 -0.51 -14.21 -4.13
CA LEU A 215 0.19 -15.18 -3.28
C LEU A 215 1.21 -14.49 -2.36
N SER A 216 2.02 -13.57 -2.90
CA SER A 216 2.93 -12.73 -2.08
C SER A 216 2.18 -11.99 -0.99
N MET A 217 1.06 -11.36 -1.34
CA MET A 217 0.19 -10.64 -0.39
C MET A 217 -0.27 -11.55 0.75
N ARG A 218 -0.84 -12.72 0.45
CA ARG A 218 -1.33 -13.65 1.49
C ARG A 218 -0.23 -14.11 2.44
N SER A 219 0.94 -14.44 1.91
CA SER A 219 2.07 -14.88 2.74
C SER A 219 2.63 -13.76 3.62
N ILE A 220 2.71 -12.53 3.10
CA ILE A 220 3.14 -11.37 3.88
C ILE A 220 2.12 -11.05 4.98
N ILE A 221 0.82 -11.04 4.67
CA ILE A 221 -0.22 -10.86 5.68
C ILE A 221 -0.13 -11.94 6.77
N ALA A 222 0.09 -13.20 6.40
CA ALA A 222 0.17 -14.31 7.34
C ALA A 222 1.41 -14.26 8.26
N SER A 223 2.49 -13.59 7.83
CA SER A 223 3.75 -13.48 8.58
C SER A 223 3.97 -12.11 9.24
N ALA A 224 3.14 -11.12 8.91
CA ALA A 224 3.26 -9.77 9.45
C ALA A 224 2.99 -9.73 10.96
N HIS A 225 3.81 -8.96 11.69
CA HIS A 225 3.57 -8.63 13.10
C HIS A 225 2.42 -7.65 13.27
N THR A 226 2.10 -6.87 12.24
CA THR A 226 0.97 -5.94 12.26
C THR A 226 0.49 -5.72 10.83
N VAL A 227 -0.83 -5.74 10.63
CA VAL A 227 -1.50 -5.46 9.36
C VAL A 227 -2.26 -4.14 9.48
N LEU A 228 -2.00 -3.23 8.53
CA LEU A 228 -2.69 -1.95 8.42
C LEU A 228 -3.63 -1.99 7.22
N ILE A 229 -4.93 -2.05 7.48
CA ILE A 229 -5.94 -2.00 6.40
C ILE A 229 -6.24 -0.55 6.11
N THR A 230 -5.90 -0.08 4.92
CA THR A 230 -6.09 1.32 4.53
C THR A 230 -7.22 1.46 3.53
N SER A 231 -8.14 2.40 3.77
CA SER A 231 -9.20 2.77 2.82
C SER A 231 -9.52 4.26 2.93
N ASN A 232 -9.96 4.88 1.84
CA ASN A 232 -10.47 6.25 1.86
C ASN A 232 -11.66 6.34 2.82
N ILE A 233 -11.66 7.32 3.73
CA ILE A 233 -12.69 7.50 4.75
C ILE A 233 -14.13 7.55 4.21
N ARG A 234 -14.34 8.08 2.99
CA ARG A 234 -15.66 8.15 2.33
C ARG A 234 -16.23 6.78 2.01
N ARG A 235 -15.36 5.80 1.73
CA ARG A 235 -15.73 4.42 1.41
C ARG A 235 -15.48 3.46 2.56
N ALA A 236 -14.70 3.83 3.59
CA ALA A 236 -14.24 2.93 4.64
C ALA A 236 -15.35 2.04 5.25
N CYS A 237 -16.53 2.60 5.57
CA CYS A 237 -17.64 1.82 6.14
C CYS A 237 -18.26 0.81 5.16
N ASN A 238 -18.15 1.06 3.86
CA ASN A 238 -18.78 0.31 2.76
C ASN A 238 -17.76 -0.38 1.85
N ASP A 239 -16.47 -0.29 2.14
CA ASP A 239 -15.41 -0.83 1.29
C ASP A 239 -15.45 -2.36 1.35
N LYS A 240 -15.93 -2.94 0.25
CA LYS A 240 -16.03 -4.39 0.10
C LYS A 240 -14.65 -5.03 0.14
N SER A 241 -13.63 -4.42 -0.48
CA SER A 241 -12.24 -4.91 -0.47
C SER A 241 -11.68 -5.00 0.93
N ALA A 242 -11.91 -3.97 1.76
CA ALA A 242 -11.45 -3.95 3.14
C ALA A 242 -12.18 -4.98 4.01
N LYS A 243 -13.47 -5.25 3.72
CA LYS A 243 -14.24 -6.32 4.37
C LYS A 243 -13.81 -7.71 3.90
N ASP A 244 -13.47 -7.85 2.61
CA ASP A 244 -12.99 -9.08 1.99
C ASP A 244 -11.56 -9.43 2.44
N LEU A 245 -10.73 -8.42 2.77
CA LEU A 245 -9.44 -8.58 3.46
C LEU A 245 -9.57 -9.13 4.89
N MET A 246 -10.76 -9.02 5.49
CA MET A 246 -11.04 -9.50 6.85
C MET A 246 -12.09 -10.63 6.86
N PRO A 247 -11.86 -11.72 6.11
CA PRO A 247 -12.82 -12.81 6.08
C PRO A 247 -12.92 -13.42 7.48
N LEU A 248 -14.10 -13.98 7.79
CA LEU A 248 -14.37 -14.57 9.11
C LEU A 248 -13.29 -15.58 9.57
N PRO A 249 -12.67 -16.40 8.68
CA PRO A 249 -11.54 -17.26 9.06
C PRO A 249 -10.30 -16.49 9.54
N LEU A 250 -9.87 -15.42 8.86
CA LEU A 250 -8.71 -14.61 9.29
C LEU A 250 -9.00 -13.95 10.63
N ARG A 251 -10.21 -13.39 10.81
CA ARG A 251 -10.63 -12.85 12.10
C ARG A 251 -10.54 -13.92 13.19
N ARG A 252 -11.06 -15.13 12.96
CA ARG A 252 -10.98 -16.26 13.91
C ARG A 252 -9.55 -16.70 14.21
N GLU A 253 -8.66 -16.69 13.21
CA GLU A 253 -7.25 -17.05 13.39
C GLU A 253 -6.50 -16.02 14.24
N LEU A 254 -6.64 -14.72 13.93
CA LEU A 254 -6.06 -13.64 14.75
C LEU A 254 -6.59 -13.67 16.19
N LEU A 255 -7.87 -14.00 16.35
CA LEU A 255 -8.51 -14.20 17.66
C LEU A 255 -7.90 -15.39 18.42
N GLN A 256 -7.78 -16.56 17.79
CA GLN A 256 -7.21 -17.77 18.40
C GLN A 256 -5.75 -17.59 18.80
N ARG A 257 -5.00 -16.75 18.06
CA ARG A 257 -3.58 -16.48 18.32
C ARG A 257 -3.35 -15.40 19.39
N GLY A 258 -4.39 -14.69 19.82
CA GLY A 258 -4.23 -13.53 20.72
C GLY A 258 -3.63 -12.29 20.04
N SER A 259 -3.48 -12.32 18.71
CA SER A 259 -2.80 -11.32 17.87
C SER A 259 -3.74 -10.18 17.42
N MET A 260 -4.85 -9.94 18.12
CA MET A 260 -5.84 -8.96 17.65
C MET A 260 -5.34 -7.52 17.69
N GLY A 261 -4.41 -7.18 18.59
CA GLY A 261 -3.74 -5.87 18.58
C GLY A 261 -2.76 -5.66 17.43
N GLU A 262 -2.52 -6.71 16.63
CA GLU A 262 -1.70 -6.67 15.41
C GLU A 262 -2.51 -6.21 14.19
N LEU A 263 -3.77 -5.77 14.34
CA LEU A 263 -4.58 -5.26 13.25
C LEU A 263 -5.08 -3.84 13.53
N ALA A 264 -4.87 -2.92 12.60
CA ALA A 264 -5.46 -1.59 12.64
C ALA A 264 -6.07 -1.18 11.30
N PHE A 265 -7.08 -0.32 11.37
CA PHE A 265 -7.70 0.29 10.20
C PHE A 265 -7.27 1.75 10.07
N VAL A 266 -6.86 2.14 8.88
CA VAL A 266 -6.46 3.50 8.53
C VAL A 266 -7.46 4.07 7.52
N ALA A 267 -8.35 4.92 8.00
CA ALA A 267 -9.24 5.73 7.18
C ALA A 267 -8.49 6.96 6.67
N SER A 268 -8.00 6.90 5.43
CA SER A 268 -7.18 7.93 4.80
C SER A 268 -8.02 9.06 4.19
N GLN A 269 -7.35 10.16 3.79
CA GLN A 269 -7.95 11.34 3.15
C GLN A 269 -9.05 11.99 4.02
N ALA A 270 -8.83 12.02 5.34
CA ALA A 270 -9.76 12.60 6.30
C ALA A 270 -9.94 14.13 6.11
N ASP A 271 -9.06 14.80 5.38
CA ASP A 271 -9.17 16.21 5.01
C ASP A 271 -10.20 16.49 3.91
N ILE A 272 -10.58 15.49 3.11
CA ILE A 272 -11.47 15.68 1.96
C ILE A 272 -12.92 15.43 2.39
N PHE A 273 -13.69 16.51 2.56
CA PHE A 273 -15.12 16.44 2.90
C PHE A 273 -15.92 17.64 2.39
N ASN A 274 -17.22 17.44 2.21
CA ASN A 274 -18.17 18.52 1.97
C ASN A 274 -19.00 18.73 3.25
N ARG A 275 -18.99 19.93 3.81
CA ARG A 275 -19.73 20.24 5.04
C ARG A 275 -21.22 19.94 4.90
N SER A 276 -21.86 20.36 3.81
CA SER A 276 -23.31 20.21 3.62
C SER A 276 -23.70 18.73 3.58
N GLU A 277 -22.91 17.91 2.88
CA GLU A 277 -23.07 16.45 2.86
C GLU A 277 -22.98 15.85 4.27
N LEU A 278 -22.04 16.31 5.11
CA LEU A 278 -21.90 15.80 6.48
C LEU A 278 -23.03 16.25 7.40
N VAL A 279 -23.49 17.50 7.28
CA VAL A 279 -24.62 18.03 8.04
C VAL A 279 -25.87 17.20 7.76
N GLU A 280 -26.14 16.93 6.49
CA GLU A 280 -27.28 16.11 6.06
C GLU A 280 -27.14 14.65 6.54
N ASN A 281 -26.03 13.99 6.19
CA ASN A 281 -25.83 12.56 6.46
C ASN A 281 -25.76 12.23 7.95
N LEU A 282 -25.16 13.10 8.75
CA LEU A 282 -25.01 12.90 10.20
C LEU A 282 -26.08 13.64 11.01
N ARG A 283 -27.04 14.31 10.35
CA ARG A 283 -28.11 15.11 10.95
C ARG A 283 -27.59 16.10 11.99
N LEU A 284 -26.53 16.82 11.62
CA LEU A 284 -25.94 17.87 12.46
C LEU A 284 -26.73 19.16 12.29
N ASP A 285 -26.56 20.10 13.22
CA ASP A 285 -27.12 21.44 13.08
C ASP A 285 -26.45 22.19 11.91
N GLU A 286 -27.22 22.95 11.12
CA GLU A 286 -26.69 23.68 9.96
C GLU A 286 -25.61 24.69 10.32
N THR A 287 -25.56 25.17 11.57
CA THR A 287 -24.54 26.12 12.06
C THR A 287 -23.22 25.42 12.42
N THR A 288 -23.20 24.09 12.56
CA THR A 288 -22.03 23.29 13.01
C THR A 288 -20.77 23.56 12.18
N PRO A 289 -19.67 24.10 12.76
CA PRO A 289 -18.44 24.41 12.04
C PRO A 289 -17.83 23.23 11.26
N PRO A 290 -17.09 23.47 10.16
CA PRO A 290 -16.54 22.39 9.32
C PRO A 290 -15.67 21.38 10.08
N LEU A 291 -14.86 21.88 11.03
CA LEU A 291 -14.03 21.04 11.90
C LEU A 291 -14.88 20.07 12.74
N GLN A 292 -15.97 20.55 13.33
CA GLN A 292 -16.84 19.71 14.14
C GLN A 292 -17.57 18.67 13.27
N CYS A 293 -17.97 19.03 12.05
CA CYS A 293 -18.50 18.06 11.08
C CYS A 293 -17.48 16.97 10.75
N ALA A 294 -16.21 17.33 10.51
CA ALA A 294 -15.15 16.38 10.22
C ALA A 294 -14.88 15.44 11.42
N LEU A 295 -14.82 15.97 12.65
CA LEU A 295 -14.66 15.19 13.87
C LEU A 295 -15.86 14.25 14.09
N ALA A 296 -17.08 14.72 13.86
CA ALA A 296 -18.29 13.91 13.95
C ALA A 296 -18.26 12.74 12.93
N ARG A 297 -17.86 13.01 11.68
CA ARG A 297 -17.64 11.95 10.68
C ARG A 297 -16.57 10.96 11.13
N ASN A 298 -15.44 11.44 11.63
CA ASN A 298 -14.36 10.58 12.09
C ASN A 298 -14.83 9.67 13.24
N ALA A 299 -15.56 10.21 14.21
CA ALA A 299 -16.16 9.44 15.30
C ALA A 299 -17.19 8.41 14.79
N PHE A 300 -18.04 8.80 13.84
CA PHE A 300 -18.99 7.92 13.16
C PHE A 300 -18.27 6.75 12.48
N THR A 301 -17.26 7.03 11.65
CA THR A 301 -16.49 6.01 10.93
C THR A 301 -15.82 5.03 11.89
N LYS A 302 -15.17 5.52 12.96
CA LYS A 302 -14.57 4.65 14.00
C LYS A 302 -15.59 3.70 14.61
N ARG A 303 -16.78 4.20 14.93
CA ARG A 303 -17.86 3.40 15.51
C ARG A 303 -18.39 2.35 14.53
N GLU A 304 -18.71 2.73 13.29
CA GLU A 304 -19.27 1.79 12.31
C GLU A 304 -18.29 0.71 11.89
N LEU A 305 -16.99 1.04 11.71
CA LEU A 305 -15.96 0.04 11.42
C LEU A 305 -15.79 -0.95 12.57
N THR A 306 -15.74 -0.45 13.81
CA THR A 306 -15.64 -1.32 15.00
C THR A 306 -16.86 -2.25 15.09
N LYS A 307 -18.07 -1.71 14.91
CA LYS A 307 -19.31 -2.48 14.91
C LYS A 307 -19.30 -3.56 13.83
N SER A 308 -18.98 -3.20 12.60
CA SER A 308 -18.91 -4.13 11.46
C SER A 308 -17.87 -5.22 11.69
N PHE A 309 -16.74 -4.89 12.30
CA PHE A 309 -15.67 -5.84 12.58
C PHE A 309 -16.10 -6.91 13.61
N THR A 310 -16.79 -6.50 14.66
CA THR A 310 -17.33 -7.39 15.70
C THR A 310 -18.60 -8.13 15.29
N GLN A 311 -19.18 -7.80 14.14
CA GLN A 311 -20.41 -8.43 13.67
C GLN A 311 -20.18 -9.92 13.38
N ASN A 312 -21.09 -10.76 13.90
CA ASN A 312 -21.07 -12.23 13.78
C ASN A 312 -19.84 -12.92 14.39
N VAL A 313 -19.10 -12.23 15.26
CA VAL A 313 -18.05 -12.81 16.10
C VAL A 313 -18.58 -12.80 17.54
N PRO A 314 -19.00 -13.96 18.09
CA PRO A 314 -19.41 -14.01 19.49
C PRO A 314 -18.18 -13.66 20.35
N LEU A 315 -18.20 -12.53 21.04
CA LEU A 315 -17.09 -12.10 21.92
C LEU A 315 -16.79 -13.14 23.02
N ALA A 316 -17.77 -13.98 23.38
CA ALA A 316 -17.62 -15.10 24.31
C ALA A 316 -16.97 -16.36 23.69
N SER A 317 -16.97 -16.47 22.36
CA SER A 317 -16.29 -17.57 21.63
C SER A 317 -14.80 -17.28 21.38
N LEU A 318 -14.33 -16.12 21.85
CA LEU A 318 -12.92 -15.73 21.83
C LEU A 318 -12.19 -16.53 22.93
N GLY A 319 -11.75 -17.73 22.57
CA GLY A 319 -10.91 -18.56 23.43
C GLY A 319 -9.59 -17.83 23.73
N ALA A 320 -9.52 -17.16 24.87
CA ALA A 320 -8.32 -16.47 25.30
C ALA A 320 -7.27 -17.50 25.75
N ARG A 321 -6.13 -17.54 25.05
CA ARG A 321 -4.86 -17.50 25.79
C ARG A 321 -4.81 -16.09 26.39
N PRO A 322 -4.50 -15.91 27.69
CA PRO A 322 -4.68 -14.61 28.32
C PRO A 322 -3.86 -13.56 27.55
N PRO A 323 -4.48 -12.47 27.08
CA PRO A 323 -3.72 -11.35 26.56
C PRO A 323 -2.87 -10.75 27.70
N PRO A 324 -1.85 -9.93 27.41
CA PRO A 324 -1.09 -9.21 28.45
C PRO A 324 -2.05 -8.52 29.44
N GLU A 325 -1.73 -8.45 30.73
CA GLU A 325 -2.66 -7.99 31.78
C GLU A 325 -3.38 -6.67 31.45
N ALA A 326 -2.69 -5.75 30.77
CA ALA A 326 -3.23 -4.47 30.29
C ALA A 326 -4.43 -4.57 29.32
N TRP A 327 -4.69 -5.74 28.72
CA TRP A 327 -5.78 -5.97 27.77
C TRP A 327 -6.99 -6.65 28.43
N HIS A 328 -6.88 -7.11 29.68
CA HIS A 328 -8.01 -7.69 30.42
C HIS A 328 -9.08 -6.67 30.81
N GLU A 329 -8.74 -5.37 30.83
CA GLU A 329 -9.66 -4.33 31.29
C GLU A 329 -10.56 -3.72 30.22
N ALA A 330 -10.39 -4.06 28.93
CA ALA A 330 -11.22 -3.51 27.85
C ALA A 330 -11.58 -4.52 26.76
N PRO A 331 -12.86 -4.58 26.31
CA PRO A 331 -13.23 -5.37 25.14
C PRO A 331 -12.42 -4.89 23.92
N PHE A 332 -11.93 -5.82 23.10
CA PHE A 332 -11.15 -5.49 21.91
C PHE A 332 -11.92 -4.49 21.03
N LYS A 333 -11.39 -3.27 20.94
CA LYS A 333 -11.84 -2.23 20.01
C LYS A 333 -10.85 -2.20 18.86
N LEU A 334 -11.33 -2.45 17.65
CA LEU A 334 -10.53 -2.29 16.43
C LEU A 334 -9.88 -0.89 16.47
N PRO A 335 -8.54 -0.79 16.42
CA PRO A 335 -7.87 0.51 16.31
C PRO A 335 -8.25 1.11 14.95
N VAL A 336 -8.94 2.24 14.97
CA VAL A 336 -9.30 2.97 13.76
C VAL A 336 -8.68 4.36 13.80
N PHE A 337 -7.74 4.60 12.89
CA PHE A 337 -7.08 5.87 12.70
C PHE A 337 -7.72 6.62 11.54
N THR A 338 -8.02 7.90 11.73
CA THR A 338 -8.50 8.80 10.68
C THR A 338 -7.38 9.78 10.38
N VAL A 339 -6.77 9.69 9.19
CA VAL A 339 -5.51 10.37 8.89
C VAL A 339 -5.59 11.19 7.61
N SER A 340 -4.74 12.22 7.52
CA SER A 340 -4.51 13.01 6.31
C SER A 340 -3.02 13.23 6.11
N ALA A 341 -2.49 12.74 4.99
CA ALA A 341 -1.10 12.98 4.59
C ALA A 341 -0.86 14.45 4.18
N VAL A 342 -1.90 15.14 3.67
CA VAL A 342 -1.82 16.55 3.27
C VAL A 342 -1.70 17.44 4.50
N GLU A 343 -2.56 17.23 5.50
CA GLU A 343 -2.49 17.99 6.75
C GLU A 343 -1.20 17.69 7.52
N HIS A 344 -0.76 16.43 7.54
CA HIS A 344 0.52 16.07 8.15
C HIS A 344 1.71 16.81 7.49
N ARG A 345 1.74 16.91 6.15
CA ARG A 345 2.78 17.67 5.44
C ARG A 345 2.76 19.16 5.80
N LYS A 346 1.58 19.77 5.92
CA LYS A 346 1.45 21.17 6.34
C LYS A 346 2.02 21.40 7.74
N LEU A 347 1.79 20.46 8.67
CA LEU A 347 2.31 20.52 10.03
C LEU A 347 3.85 20.49 10.07
N LEU A 348 4.45 19.58 9.31
CA LEU A 348 5.91 19.50 9.20
C LEU A 348 6.50 20.79 8.60
N ALA A 349 5.86 21.34 7.57
CA ALA A 349 6.29 22.60 6.97
C ALA A 349 6.19 23.79 7.95
N SER A 350 5.15 23.83 8.79
CA SER A 350 5.01 24.87 9.81
C SER A 350 5.99 24.72 10.99
N ALA A 351 6.38 23.49 11.32
CA ALA A 351 7.34 23.20 12.39
C ALA A 351 8.80 23.49 11.97
N GLY A 352 9.12 23.37 10.68
CA GLY A 352 10.46 23.65 10.12
C GLY A 352 10.78 25.14 9.89
N GLY A 353 9.80 26.04 10.06
CA GLY A 353 9.96 27.49 9.79
C GLY A 353 10.45 28.34 10.97
N GLY A 354 10.78 27.74 12.11
CA GLY A 354 11.15 28.45 13.36
C GLY A 354 12.65 28.73 13.56
N GLY A 355 13.44 28.81 12.50
CA GLY A 355 14.89 29.04 12.56
C GLY A 355 15.33 30.40 12.02
N THR A 356 15.62 31.33 12.93
CA THR A 356 16.48 32.53 12.79
C THR A 356 16.20 33.53 11.66
N THR A 357 15.54 34.64 12.01
CA THR A 357 15.91 35.99 11.54
C THR A 357 15.73 37.01 12.67
N THR A 358 16.76 37.13 13.50
CA THR A 358 17.08 38.39 14.19
C THR A 358 18.07 39.17 13.34
N GLU A 359 17.58 40.10 12.55
CA GLU A 359 18.28 41.32 12.10
C GLU A 359 17.22 42.42 12.10
N SER A 360 17.13 43.21 13.17
CA SER A 360 17.73 44.56 13.26
C SER A 360 17.36 45.47 12.09
N ILE A 361 16.30 46.26 12.28
CA ILE A 361 16.39 47.72 12.24
C ILE A 361 15.74 48.25 13.52
#